data_AF-A0A535QIB1-F1
#
_entry.id   AF-A0A535QIB1-F1
#
_cell.length_a   1.000
_cell.length_b   1.000
_cell.length_c   1.000
_cell.angle_alpha   90.00
_cell.angle_beta   90.00
_cell.angle_gamma   90.00
#
_symmetry.space_group_name_H-M   'P 1'
#
loop_
_entity.id
_entity.type
_entity.pdbx_description
1 polymer ?
#
loop_
_entity_poly.entity_id
_entity_poly.type
_entity_poly.pdbx_seq_one_letter_code
_entity_poly.pdbx_strand_id
1 'polypeptide(L)'
;MYLPDFEKRNKEGHIRRCHGDLKATNLWVRPINTSNHQSSTPQHQLVPLDCVDFNPEFCHIDTLSDIAMLAIDLEMRLTSWADDPEAKLRGTKLAQHFLTTYLQTMGENEDVWPLLEYYMTEKAIVCTYMSILFDSLPRLGEKYLNVVLTHSKNLEKYICIKKPSHRRKITKPLVSTASGTTRNG
;
A
#
# COMPACT_ATOMS: atom_id res chain seq x y z
N MET A 1 13.35 5.24 5.93
CA MET A 1 13.60 3.88 5.40
C MET A 1 13.01 3.67 4.00
N TYR A 2 11.82 4.22 3.69
CA TYR A 2 11.23 4.21 2.33
C TYR A 2 11.42 5.52 1.54
N LEU A 3 12.07 6.54 2.11
CA LEU A 3 12.27 7.84 1.44
C LEU A 3 12.84 7.74 0.02
N PRO A 4 13.87 6.89 -0.26
CA PRO A 4 14.35 6.72 -1.62
C PRO A 4 13.30 6.12 -2.57
N ASP A 5 12.46 5.21 -2.08
CA ASP A 5 11.40 4.57 -2.87
C ASP A 5 10.31 5.61 -3.22
N PHE A 6 9.89 6.44 -2.26
CA PHE A 6 8.95 7.56 -2.52
C PHE A 6 9.52 8.61 -3.50
N GLU A 7 10.79 9.01 -3.32
CA GLU A 7 11.43 9.97 -4.21
C GLU A 7 11.55 9.44 -5.64
N LYS A 8 11.86 8.14 -5.79
CA LYS A 8 11.89 7.48 -7.08
C LYS A 8 10.52 7.55 -7.75
N ARG A 9 9.45 7.20 -7.02
CA ARG A 9 8.09 7.25 -7.57
C ARG A 9 7.65 8.65 -7.98
N ASN A 10 8.04 9.66 -7.21
CA ASN A 10 7.81 11.05 -7.60
C ASN A 10 8.57 11.44 -8.89
N LYS A 11 9.85 11.09 -8.99
CA LYS A 11 10.67 11.36 -10.19
C LYS A 11 10.16 10.63 -11.44
N GLU A 12 9.60 9.44 -11.27
CA GLU A 12 9.06 8.60 -12.35
C GLU A 12 7.60 8.96 -12.74
N GLY A 13 7.01 9.99 -12.12
CA GLY A 13 5.69 10.49 -12.50
C GLY A 13 4.53 9.62 -12.03
N HIS A 14 4.71 8.90 -10.91
CA HIS A 14 3.65 8.12 -10.27
C HIS A 14 2.75 8.94 -9.34
N ILE A 15 3.15 10.17 -9.00
CA ILE A 15 2.27 11.13 -8.33
C ILE A 15 1.36 11.75 -9.41
N ARG A 16 0.08 11.42 -9.35
CA ARG A 16 -0.91 11.80 -10.37
C ARG A 16 -2.19 12.26 -9.71
N ARG A 17 -3.07 12.87 -10.50
CA ARG A 17 -4.45 13.09 -10.09
C ARG A 17 -5.17 11.74 -10.03
N CYS A 18 -5.41 11.28 -8.82
CA CYS A 18 -5.99 10.02 -8.40
C CYS A 18 -7.40 10.24 -7.81
N HIS A 19 -8.10 9.15 -7.49
CA HIS A 19 -9.43 9.21 -6.91
C HIS A 19 -9.41 9.72 -5.45
N GLY A 20 -8.38 9.36 -4.69
CA GLY A 20 -8.18 9.78 -3.29
C GLY A 20 -9.05 9.04 -2.27
N ASP A 21 -10.09 8.33 -2.74
CA ASP A 21 -10.98 7.49 -1.93
C ASP A 21 -11.50 6.29 -2.75
N LEU A 22 -10.63 5.63 -3.50
CA LEU A 22 -11.02 4.54 -4.38
C LEU A 22 -11.46 3.31 -3.58
N LYS A 23 -12.76 3.15 -3.35
CA LYS A 23 -13.39 1.99 -2.67
C LYS A 23 -14.36 1.29 -3.62
N ALA A 24 -14.68 0.03 -3.33
CA ALA A 24 -15.62 -0.74 -4.15
C ALA A 24 -17.03 -0.10 -4.19
N THR A 25 -17.43 0.61 -3.12
CA THR A 25 -18.68 1.38 -3.09
C THR A 25 -18.69 2.58 -4.01
N ASN A 26 -17.52 3.06 -4.42
CA ASN A 26 -17.33 4.20 -5.31
C ASN A 26 -17.09 3.74 -6.76
N LEU A 27 -17.33 2.46 -7.06
CA LEU A 27 -17.21 1.88 -8.39
C LEU A 27 -18.56 1.40 -8.89
N TRP A 28 -18.99 1.93 -10.02
CA TRP A 28 -20.17 1.44 -10.72
C TRP A 28 -19.78 0.50 -11.86
N VAL A 29 -20.36 -0.71 -11.86
CA VAL A 29 -20.24 -1.68 -12.95
C VAL A 29 -21.32 -1.39 -13.98
N ARG A 30 -20.95 -0.73 -15.08
CA ARG A 30 -21.86 -0.36 -16.16
C ARG A 30 -21.79 -1.40 -17.30
N PRO A 31 -22.91 -2.02 -17.70
CA PRO A 31 -22.95 -2.87 -18.89
C PRO A 31 -22.58 -2.06 -20.15
N ILE A 32 -21.73 -2.62 -20.99
CA ILE A 32 -21.40 -2.05 -22.30
C ILE A 32 -22.26 -2.75 -23.34
N ASN A 33 -23.24 -2.03 -23.89
CA ASN A 33 -24.04 -2.52 -25.01
C ASN A 33 -23.20 -2.40 -26.29
N THR A 34 -22.44 -3.45 -26.64
CA THR A 34 -21.80 -3.54 -27.95
C THR A 34 -22.80 -4.12 -28.94
N SER A 35 -23.52 -3.27 -29.66
CA SER A 35 -24.52 -3.68 -30.66
C SER A 35 -23.94 -4.50 -31.84
N ASN A 36 -22.62 -4.65 -31.92
CA ASN A 36 -21.92 -5.22 -33.08
C ASN A 36 -20.96 -6.38 -32.74
N HIS A 37 -20.94 -6.93 -31.52
CA HIS A 37 -19.98 -8.00 -31.17
C HIS A 37 -20.64 -9.38 -31.04
N GLN A 38 -20.13 -10.33 -31.83
CA GLN A 38 -20.35 -11.78 -31.72
C GLN A 38 -19.65 -12.40 -30.48
N SER A 39 -19.44 -11.62 -29.42
CA SER A 39 -18.84 -12.11 -28.19
C SER A 39 -19.93 -12.58 -27.25
N SER A 40 -19.86 -13.85 -26.84
CA SER A 40 -20.81 -14.47 -25.91
C SER A 40 -20.67 -14.00 -24.46
N THR A 41 -19.73 -13.09 -24.17
CA THR A 41 -19.50 -12.54 -22.83
C THR A 41 -19.94 -11.07 -22.76
N PRO A 42 -20.85 -10.73 -21.83
CA PRO A 42 -21.24 -9.34 -21.63
C PRO A 42 -20.04 -8.52 -21.16
N GLN A 43 -19.70 -7.47 -21.91
CA GLN A 43 -18.64 -6.54 -21.54
C GLN A 43 -19.15 -5.55 -20.50
N HIS A 44 -18.31 -5.25 -19.51
CA HIS A 44 -18.62 -4.31 -18.44
C HIS A 44 -17.52 -3.26 -18.34
N GLN A 45 -17.92 -2.03 -18.01
CA GLN A 45 -17.02 -0.92 -17.71
C GLN A 45 -17.11 -0.62 -16.21
N LEU A 46 -15.95 -0.42 -15.56
CA LEU A 46 -15.90 0.18 -14.23
C LEU A 46 -15.87 1.70 -14.38
N VAL A 47 -16.81 2.38 -13.73
CA VAL A 47 -16.90 3.84 -13.69
C VAL A 47 -16.68 4.29 -12.25
N PRO A 48 -15.60 5.05 -11.96
CA PRO A 48 -15.40 5.65 -10.65
C PRO A 48 -16.41 6.78 -10.40
N LEU A 49 -16.92 6.86 -9.17
CA LEU A 49 -17.85 7.87 -8.66
C LEU A 49 -17.27 8.49 -7.38
N ASP A 50 -17.79 9.64 -6.94
CA ASP A 50 -17.42 10.24 -5.64
C ASP A 50 -15.89 10.41 -5.43
N CYS A 51 -15.19 10.83 -6.49
CA CYS A 51 -13.77 11.18 -6.39
C CYS A 51 -13.55 12.36 -5.44
N VAL A 52 -12.51 12.28 -4.60
CA VAL A 52 -12.04 13.41 -3.78
C VAL A 52 -11.16 14.30 -4.63
N ASP A 53 -11.72 14.83 -5.72
CA ASP A 53 -10.98 15.52 -6.78
C ASP A 53 -10.96 17.06 -6.61
N PHE A 54 -11.67 17.54 -5.59
CA PHE A 54 -11.84 18.96 -5.25
C PHE A 54 -10.70 19.52 -4.39
N ASN A 55 -9.96 18.68 -3.64
CA ASN A 55 -8.78 19.11 -2.88
C ASN A 55 -7.50 18.58 -3.57
N PRO A 56 -6.65 19.46 -4.13
CA PRO A 56 -5.37 19.08 -4.73
C PRO A 56 -4.47 18.24 -3.82
N GLU A 57 -4.50 18.48 -2.51
CA GLU A 57 -3.69 17.74 -1.53
C GLU A 57 -4.16 16.29 -1.33
N PHE A 58 -5.42 16.00 -1.65
CA PHE A 58 -6.01 14.66 -1.50
C PHE A 58 -6.08 13.88 -2.81
N CYS A 59 -6.03 14.56 -3.96
CA CYS A 59 -6.04 13.90 -5.27
C CYS A 59 -4.66 13.78 -5.92
N HIS A 60 -3.63 14.56 -5.57
CA HIS A 60 -2.28 14.37 -6.11
C HIS A 60 -1.46 13.42 -5.23
N ILE A 61 -1.74 12.13 -5.37
CA ILE A 61 -1.12 11.06 -4.59
C ILE A 61 -0.43 10.05 -5.50
N ASP A 62 0.33 9.13 -4.90
CA ASP A 62 0.91 8.01 -5.64
C ASP A 62 -0.21 7.09 -6.13
N THR A 63 -0.16 6.72 -7.41
CA THR A 63 -1.02 5.68 -8.00
C THR A 63 -1.06 4.37 -7.19
N LEU A 64 0.04 3.98 -6.52
CA LEU A 64 0.05 2.81 -5.63
C LEU A 64 -0.74 3.06 -4.34
N SER A 65 -0.76 4.30 -3.84
CA SER A 65 -1.57 4.66 -2.68
C SER A 65 -3.06 4.58 -2.99
N ASP A 66 -3.45 5.04 -4.18
CA ASP A 66 -4.84 5.01 -4.64
C ASP A 66 -5.34 3.56 -4.86
N ILE A 67 -4.51 2.71 -5.50
CA ILE A 67 -4.88 1.30 -5.70
C ILE A 67 -4.85 0.50 -4.39
N ALA A 68 -3.97 0.85 -3.45
CA ALA A 68 -3.93 0.24 -2.13
C ALA A 68 -5.25 0.46 -1.37
N MET A 69 -5.88 1.62 -1.51
CA MET A 69 -7.20 1.91 -0.94
C MET A 69 -8.26 0.92 -1.45
N LEU A 70 -8.27 0.64 -2.76
CA LEU A 70 -9.22 -0.31 -3.34
C LEU A 70 -8.90 -1.74 -2.91
N ALA A 71 -7.62 -2.11 -2.88
CA ALA A 71 -7.19 -3.45 -2.51
C ALA A 71 -7.59 -3.80 -1.06
N ILE A 72 -7.35 -2.90 -0.10
CA ILE A 72 -7.74 -3.14 1.30
C ILE A 72 -9.26 -3.15 1.49
N ASP A 73 -10.00 -2.38 0.69
CA ASP A 73 -11.47 -2.38 0.75
C ASP A 73 -12.04 -3.69 0.19
N LEU A 74 -11.49 -4.20 -0.92
CA LEU A 74 -11.84 -5.50 -1.48
C LEU A 74 -11.49 -6.64 -0.52
N GLU A 75 -10.28 -6.65 0.03
CA GLU A 75 -9.85 -7.67 1.00
C GLU A 75 -10.77 -7.66 2.23
N MET A 76 -11.03 -6.49 2.81
CA MET A 76 -11.91 -6.35 3.96
C MET A 76 -13.30 -6.92 3.64
N ARG A 77 -13.93 -6.51 2.54
CA ARG A 77 -15.29 -6.95 2.18
C ARG A 77 -15.34 -8.45 1.93
N LEU A 78 -14.44 -8.97 1.10
CA LEU A 78 -14.42 -10.38 0.71
C LEU A 78 -14.13 -11.31 1.88
N THR A 79 -13.32 -10.89 2.84
CA THR A 79 -13.04 -11.67 4.06
C THR A 79 -14.07 -11.46 5.16
N SER A 80 -14.81 -10.35 5.14
CA SER A 80 -15.85 -10.04 6.13
C SER A 80 -17.23 -10.58 5.80
N TRP A 81 -17.49 -10.97 4.55
CA TRP A 81 -18.78 -11.51 4.11
C TRP A 81 -18.96 -13.00 4.39
N ALA A 82 -17.91 -13.70 4.78
CA ALA A 82 -17.98 -15.13 5.05
C ALA A 82 -17.51 -15.46 6.47
N ASP A 83 -18.25 -16.34 7.14
CA ASP A 83 -17.81 -16.93 8.41
C ASP A 83 -16.86 -18.12 8.19
N ASP A 84 -17.00 -18.78 7.03
CA ASP A 84 -16.20 -19.94 6.63
C ASP A 84 -14.73 -19.56 6.29
N PRO A 85 -13.73 -20.23 6.89
CA PRO A 85 -12.31 -19.97 6.61
C PRO A 85 -11.90 -20.13 5.14
N GLU A 86 -12.52 -21.06 4.41
CA GLU A 86 -12.18 -21.28 3.00
C GLU A 86 -12.64 -20.11 2.13
N ALA A 87 -13.84 -19.61 2.38
CA ALA A 87 -14.36 -18.41 1.73
C ALA A 87 -13.51 -17.17 2.02
N LYS A 88 -13.03 -16.99 3.27
CA LYS A 88 -12.08 -15.92 3.59
C LYS A 88 -10.78 -16.05 2.81
N LEU A 89 -10.23 -17.26 2.73
CA LEU A 89 -9.02 -17.53 1.95
C LEU A 89 -9.22 -17.23 0.46
N ARG A 90 -10.38 -17.59 -0.12
CA ARG A 90 -10.73 -17.23 -1.50
C ARG A 90 -10.80 -15.71 -1.67
N GLY A 91 -11.39 -14.99 -0.70
CA GLY A 91 -11.44 -13.53 -0.69
C GLY A 91 -10.06 -12.88 -0.72
N THR A 92 -9.16 -13.30 0.17
CA THR A 92 -7.76 -12.83 0.18
C THR A 92 -7.05 -13.14 -1.14
N LYS A 93 -7.22 -14.35 -1.70
CA LYS A 93 -6.64 -14.71 -3.01
C LYS A 93 -7.16 -13.83 -4.14
N LEU A 94 -8.43 -13.44 -4.10
CA LEU A 94 -9.01 -12.57 -5.13
C LEU A 94 -8.47 -11.14 -5.03
N ALA A 95 -8.34 -10.58 -3.83
CA ALA A 95 -7.70 -9.28 -3.62
C ALA A 95 -6.22 -9.29 -4.07
N GLN A 96 -5.49 -10.36 -3.77
CA GLN A 96 -4.12 -10.55 -4.25
C GLN A 96 -4.06 -10.67 -5.77
N HIS A 97 -4.98 -11.42 -6.38
CA HIS A 97 -5.03 -11.57 -7.83
C HIS A 97 -5.31 -10.23 -8.53
N PHE A 98 -6.20 -9.42 -7.96
CA PHE A 98 -6.45 -8.04 -8.41
C PHE A 98 -5.16 -7.20 -8.38
N LEU A 99 -4.45 -7.17 -7.25
CA LEU A 99 -3.21 -6.42 -7.11
C LEU A 99 -2.13 -6.88 -8.09
N THR A 100 -1.89 -8.20 -8.17
CA THR A 100 -0.92 -8.75 -9.12
C THR A 100 -1.25 -8.37 -10.56
N THR A 101 -2.53 -8.46 -10.94
CA THR A 101 -2.98 -8.09 -12.29
C THR A 101 -2.79 -6.60 -12.56
N TYR A 102 -3.10 -5.74 -11.59
CA TYR A 102 -2.88 -4.30 -11.71
C TYR A 102 -1.39 -3.98 -11.89
N LEU A 103 -0.52 -4.50 -11.01
CA LEU A 103 0.91 -4.26 -11.07
C LEU A 103 1.50 -4.72 -12.42
N GLN A 104 1.12 -5.92 -12.89
CA GLN A 104 1.54 -6.42 -14.20
C GLN A 104 1.07 -5.52 -15.36
N THR A 105 -0.19 -5.09 -15.33
CA THR A 105 -0.77 -4.22 -16.37
C THR A 105 -0.08 -2.85 -16.41
N MET A 106 0.31 -2.34 -15.25
CA MET A 106 1.00 -1.05 -15.11
C MET A 106 2.52 -1.15 -15.32
N GLY A 107 3.05 -2.35 -15.55
CA GLY A 107 4.49 -2.58 -15.73
C GLY A 107 5.32 -2.38 -14.45
N GLU A 108 4.68 -2.50 -13.28
CA GLU A 108 5.34 -2.36 -11.98
C GLU A 108 6.15 -3.62 -11.65
N ASN A 109 7.34 -3.44 -11.07
CA ASN A 109 8.21 -4.53 -10.63
C ASN A 109 7.81 -5.01 -9.22
N GLU A 110 8.07 -6.26 -8.88
CA GLU A 110 7.92 -6.81 -7.52
C GLU A 110 8.64 -5.99 -6.43
N ASP A 111 9.67 -5.22 -6.78
CA ASP A 111 10.35 -4.30 -5.86
C ASP A 111 9.41 -3.25 -5.21
N VAL A 112 8.21 -3.03 -5.76
CA VAL A 112 7.22 -2.12 -5.18
C VAL A 112 6.40 -2.73 -4.04
N TRP A 113 6.43 -4.06 -3.85
CA TRP A 113 5.67 -4.74 -2.79
C TRP A 113 5.87 -4.16 -1.38
N PRO A 114 7.11 -3.86 -0.92
CA PRO A 114 7.31 -3.25 0.38
C PRO A 114 6.61 -1.89 0.54
N LEU A 115 6.55 -1.11 -0.54
CA LEU A 115 5.91 0.19 -0.54
C LEU A 115 4.38 0.07 -0.65
N LEU A 116 3.90 -0.91 -1.41
CA LEU A 116 2.49 -1.25 -1.48
C LEU A 116 1.96 -1.70 -0.11
N GLU A 117 2.69 -2.56 0.61
CA GLU A 117 2.33 -2.98 1.98
C GLU A 117 2.30 -1.80 2.97
N TYR A 118 3.21 -0.83 2.79
CA TYR A 118 3.16 0.43 3.53
C TYR A 118 1.85 1.20 3.25
N TYR A 119 1.50 1.39 1.98
CA TYR A 119 0.28 2.09 1.59
C TYR A 119 -0.97 1.33 2.03
N MET A 120 -1.02 0.00 1.91
CA MET A 120 -2.14 -0.81 2.37
C MET A 120 -2.33 -0.67 3.89
N THR A 121 -1.24 -0.70 4.66
CA THR A 121 -1.28 -0.44 6.11
C THR A 121 -1.82 0.96 6.40
N GLU A 122 -1.29 1.99 5.74
CA GLU A 122 -1.73 3.38 5.92
C GLU A 122 -3.21 3.58 5.57
N LYS A 123 -3.66 3.08 4.42
CA LYS A 123 -5.06 3.18 3.98
C LYS A 123 -6.03 2.40 4.86
N ALA A 124 -5.63 1.24 5.36
CA ALA A 124 -6.43 0.50 6.32
C ALA A 124 -6.55 1.26 7.66
N ILE A 125 -5.50 1.96 8.12
CA ILE A 125 -5.55 2.84 9.30
C ILE A 125 -6.53 4.00 9.05
N VAL A 126 -6.44 4.66 7.89
CA VAL A 126 -7.35 5.74 7.52
C VAL A 126 -8.80 5.25 7.52
N CYS A 127 -9.08 4.10 6.89
CA CYS A 127 -10.44 3.54 6.86
C CYS A 127 -10.93 3.15 8.26
N THR A 128 -10.05 2.63 9.13
CA THR A 128 -10.37 2.34 10.53
C THR A 128 -10.78 3.61 11.27
N TYR A 129 -9.95 4.66 11.17
CA TYR A 129 -10.16 5.96 11.81
C TYR A 129 -11.46 6.62 11.34
N MET A 130 -11.69 6.68 10.02
CA MET A 130 -12.90 7.25 9.43
C MET A 130 -14.16 6.48 9.85
N SER A 131 -14.12 5.15 9.78
CA SER A 131 -15.25 4.29 10.17
C SER A 131 -15.66 4.51 11.64
N ILE A 132 -14.68 4.61 12.55
CA ILE A 132 -14.97 4.72 13.99
C ILE A 132 -15.42 6.13 14.36
N LEU A 133 -14.70 7.17 13.90
CA LEU A 133 -14.85 8.51 14.45
C LEU A 133 -15.77 9.42 13.63
N PHE A 134 -15.91 9.17 12.33
CA PHE A 134 -16.69 10.04 11.43
C PHE A 134 -17.98 9.36 10.98
N ASP A 135 -17.91 8.07 10.62
CA ASP A 135 -19.08 7.35 10.12
C ASP A 135 -19.92 6.70 11.23
N SER A 136 -19.40 6.65 12.47
CA SER A 136 -20.03 5.97 13.61
C SER A 136 -20.31 4.48 13.35
N LEU A 137 -19.42 3.81 12.60
CA LEU A 137 -19.44 2.39 12.24
C LEU A 137 -18.28 1.63 12.91
N PRO A 138 -18.25 1.48 14.24
CA PRO A 138 -17.12 0.88 14.95
C PRO A 138 -16.84 -0.57 14.54
N ARG A 139 -17.88 -1.35 14.25
CA ARG A 139 -17.74 -2.75 13.76
C ARG A 139 -17.08 -2.83 12.38
N LEU A 140 -17.28 -1.81 11.53
CA LEU A 140 -16.57 -1.71 10.25
C LEU A 140 -15.11 -1.33 10.48
N GLY A 141 -14.86 -0.39 11.40
CA GLY A 141 -13.52 -0.04 11.85
C GLY A 141 -12.72 -1.24 12.36
N GLU A 142 -13.33 -2.09 13.19
CA GLU A 142 -12.70 -3.34 13.67
C GLU A 142 -12.29 -4.28 12.52
N LYS A 143 -13.09 -4.34 11.45
CA LYS A 143 -12.75 -5.14 10.26
C LYS A 143 -11.54 -4.57 9.53
N TYR A 144 -11.47 -3.26 9.34
CA TYR A 144 -10.27 -2.63 8.78
C TYR A 144 -9.06 -2.75 9.70
N LEU A 145 -9.25 -2.75 11.03
CA LEU A 145 -8.15 -2.96 11.97
C LEU A 145 -7.52 -4.35 11.81
N ASN A 146 -8.29 -5.38 11.50
CA ASN A 146 -7.74 -6.69 11.16
C ASN A 146 -6.86 -6.63 9.91
N VAL A 147 -7.26 -5.86 8.90
CA VAL A 147 -6.47 -5.62 7.68
C VAL A 147 -5.17 -4.86 8.02
N VAL A 148 -5.23 -3.83 8.88
CA VAL A 148 -4.04 -3.13 9.42
C VAL A 148 -3.05 -4.13 10.02
N LEU A 149 -3.53 -5.01 10.91
CA LEU A 149 -2.67 -5.99 11.60
C LEU A 149 -2.03 -7.01 10.64
N THR A 150 -2.72 -7.36 9.55
CA THR A 150 -2.18 -8.25 8.53
C THR A 150 -1.05 -7.58 7.75
N HIS A 151 -1.30 -6.39 7.21
CA HIS A 151 -0.31 -5.68 6.38
C HIS A 151 0.84 -5.12 7.20
N SER A 152 0.62 -4.70 8.45
CA SER A 152 1.72 -4.28 9.33
C SER A 152 2.70 -5.43 9.60
N LYS A 153 2.20 -6.65 9.83
CA LYS A 153 3.02 -7.85 9.98
C LYS A 153 3.75 -8.23 8.69
N ASN A 154 3.14 -8.03 7.53
CA ASN A 154 3.82 -8.26 6.26
C ASN A 154 4.91 -7.21 6.02
N LEU A 155 4.63 -5.94 6.31
CA LEU A 155 5.56 -4.83 6.20
C LEU A 155 6.81 -5.06 7.08
N GLU A 156 6.63 -5.56 8.30
CA GLU A 156 7.72 -5.93 9.21
C GLU A 156 8.72 -6.92 8.57
N LYS A 157 8.26 -7.85 7.72
CA LYS A 157 9.14 -8.80 7.02
C LYS A 157 10.11 -8.05 6.11
N TYR A 158 9.63 -7.05 5.38
CA TYR A 158 10.47 -6.23 4.49
C TYR A 158 11.39 -5.28 5.26
N ILE A 159 10.95 -4.78 6.42
CA ILE A 159 11.79 -3.98 7.31
C ILE A 159 12.94 -4.81 7.90
N CYS A 160 12.66 -6.07 8.27
CA CYS A 160 13.66 -6.97 8.83
C CYS A 160 14.73 -7.36 7.80
N ILE A 161 14.33 -7.60 6.54
CA ILE A 161 15.24 -7.96 5.44
C ILE A 161 16.21 -6.81 5.09
N LYS A 162 15.77 -5.54 5.17
CA LYS A 162 16.59 -4.37 4.83
C LYS A 162 17.58 -3.92 5.94
N LYS A 163 17.70 -4.63 7.07
CA LYS A 163 18.71 -4.28 8.10
C LYS A 163 20.13 -4.54 7.58
N PRO A 164 21.01 -3.53 7.45
CA PRO A 164 22.40 -3.78 7.14
C PRO A 164 23.07 -4.52 8.31
N SER A 165 23.72 -5.63 8.02
CA SER A 165 24.66 -6.29 8.93
C SER A 165 25.87 -5.37 9.16
N HIS A 166 25.75 -4.42 10.08
CA HIS A 166 26.85 -3.58 10.54
C HIS A 166 27.14 -3.86 12.02
N ARG A 167 27.71 -5.04 12.30
CA ARG A 167 28.70 -5.16 13.38
C ARG A 167 30.06 -4.78 12.80
N ARG A 168 30.32 -3.48 12.63
CA ARG A 168 31.72 -3.01 12.63
C ARG A 168 32.16 -2.98 14.09
N LYS A 169 32.93 -4.00 14.51
CA LYS A 169 33.72 -3.94 15.73
C LYS A 169 34.64 -2.71 15.60
N ILE A 170 34.40 -1.69 16.41
CA ILE A 170 35.36 -0.60 16.58
C ILE A 170 36.48 -1.16 17.45
N THR A 171 37.50 -1.75 16.83
CA THR A 171 38.81 -1.91 17.48
C THR A 171 39.53 -0.57 17.38
N LYS A 172 39.53 0.20 18.47
CA LYS A 172 40.42 1.36 18.61
C LYS A 172 41.87 0.88 18.65
N PRO A 173 42.79 1.43 17.85
CA PRO A 173 44.22 1.28 18.10
C PRO A 173 44.60 2.12 19.32
N LEU A 174 45.26 1.52 20.31
CA LEU A 174 45.98 2.26 21.35
C LEU A 174 47.16 2.99 20.69
N VAL A 175 47.09 4.31 20.60
CA VAL A 175 48.28 5.14 20.37
C VAL A 175 48.91 5.40 21.73
N SER A 176 50.01 4.70 22.00
CA SER A 176 50.92 4.96 23.11
C SER A 176 51.74 6.21 22.79
N THR A 177 51.54 7.30 23.53
CA THR A 177 52.45 8.44 23.54
C THR A 177 53.50 8.23 24.62
N ALA A 178 54.72 7.90 24.22
CA ALA A 178 55.90 7.91 25.08
C ALA A 178 56.85 9.05 24.66
N SER A 179 56.95 10.04 25.55
CA SER A 179 58.14 10.81 25.98
C SER A 179 59.20 11.30 24.96
N GLY A 180 59.59 12.57 25.08
CA GLY A 180 60.93 13.03 24.64
C GLY A 180 61.16 14.55 24.67
N THR A 181 61.87 15.00 25.69
CA THR A 181 62.23 16.38 26.08
C THR A 181 63.32 17.04 25.20
N THR A 182 63.46 18.38 25.35
CA THR A 182 64.61 19.32 25.15
C THR A 182 64.43 20.33 24.00
N ARG A 183 64.80 21.62 24.07
CA ARG A 183 65.44 22.49 25.08
C ARG A 183 65.20 23.95 24.62
N ASN A 184 65.05 24.88 25.58
CA ASN A 184 65.17 26.33 25.33
C ASN A 184 66.65 26.73 25.22
N GLY A 185 66.95 27.69 24.35
CA GLY A 185 68.27 28.30 24.16
C GLY A 185 68.45 28.80 22.74
#